data_AF-A0A4Z0BM78-F1
#
_entry.id   AF-A0A4Z0BM78-F1
#
_cell.length_a   1.000
_cell.length_b   1.000
_cell.length_c   1.000
_cell.angle_alpha   90.00
_cell.angle_beta   90.00
_cell.angle_gamma   90.00
#
_symmetry.space_group_name_H-M   'P 1'
#
loop_
_entity.id
_entity.type
_entity.pdbx_description
1 polymer ?
#
loop_
_entity_poly.entity_id
_entity_poly.type
_entity_poly.pdbx_seq_one_letter_code
_entity_poly.pdbx_strand_id
1 'polypeptide(L)'
;MQLSETHRHYWRKNLNITAILLAIWFVVTFVVSYFARDLNFNFFGWPFSFWMGAQGALIIYCLIIWYYARYMAKLDIEHGVAEEE
;
A
#
# COMPACT_ATOMS: atom_id res chain seq x y z
N MET A 1 -8.44 -34.76 -5.57
CA MET A 1 -7.65 -33.52 -5.68
C MET A 1 -8.22 -32.48 -4.71
N GLN A 2 -7.72 -32.42 -3.47
CA GLN A 2 -8.16 -31.48 -2.43
C GLN A 2 -7.47 -30.11 -2.57
N LEU A 3 -7.57 -29.51 -3.75
CA LEU A 3 -6.90 -28.23 -4.10
C LEU A 3 -7.73 -26.98 -3.72
N SER A 4 -8.81 -27.12 -2.94
CA SER A 4 -9.80 -26.04 -2.82
C SER A 4 -9.59 -25.10 -1.63
N GLU A 5 -9.03 -25.58 -0.52
CA GLU A 5 -8.91 -24.77 0.71
C GLU A 5 -7.65 -23.91 0.72
N THR A 6 -6.51 -24.46 0.28
CA THR A 6 -5.23 -23.75 0.18
C THR A 6 -5.34 -22.55 -0.77
N HIS A 7 -5.85 -22.73 -2.00
CA HIS A 7 -6.05 -21.63 -2.95
C HIS A 7 -7.01 -20.54 -2.43
N ARG A 8 -8.07 -20.92 -1.70
CA ARG A 8 -9.00 -19.94 -1.10
C ARG A 8 -8.33 -19.08 -0.04
N HIS A 9 -7.44 -19.68 0.77
CA HIS A 9 -6.72 -18.95 1.80
C HIS A 9 -5.73 -17.95 1.19
N TYR A 10 -5.06 -18.33 0.10
CA TYR A 10 -4.13 -17.47 -0.65
C TYR A 10 -4.87 -16.30 -1.31
N TRP A 11 -5.97 -16.60 -1.99
CA TRP A 11 -6.81 -15.59 -2.63
C TRP A 11 -7.31 -14.56 -1.61
N ARG A 12 -7.75 -15.01 -0.43
CA ARG A 12 -8.22 -14.12 0.63
C ARG A 12 -7.11 -13.29 1.26
N LYS A 13 -5.90 -13.85 1.42
CA LYS A 13 -4.70 -13.09 1.84
C LYS A 13 -4.36 -11.99 0.82
N ASN A 14 -4.35 -12.31 -0.47
CA ASN A 14 -4.08 -11.34 -1.54
C ASN A 14 -5.15 -10.25 -1.59
N LEU A 15 -6.44 -10.61 -1.49
CA LEU A 15 -7.53 -9.64 -1.43
C LEU A 15 -7.41 -8.70 -0.23
N ASN A 16 -7.06 -9.21 0.95
CA ASN A 16 -6.86 -8.37 2.14
C ASN A 16 -5.75 -7.35 1.93
N ILE A 17 -4.65 -7.74 1.30
CA ILE A 17 -3.52 -6.85 1.04
C ILE A 17 -3.90 -5.81 0.00
N THR A 18 -4.49 -6.21 -1.12
CA THR A 18 -5.00 -5.29 -2.13
C THR A 18 -6.00 -4.31 -1.51
N ALA A 19 -6.90 -4.77 -0.64
CA ALA A 19 -7.84 -3.91 0.08
C ALA A 19 -7.14 -2.91 1.02
N ILE A 20 -6.12 -3.34 1.76
CA ILE A 20 -5.31 -2.44 2.61
C ILE A 20 -4.59 -1.40 1.76
N LEU A 21 -3.98 -1.81 0.63
CA LEU A 21 -3.31 -0.90 -0.28
C LEU A 21 -4.27 0.13 -0.87
N LEU A 22 -5.45 -0.31 -1.31
CA LEU A 22 -6.50 0.58 -1.80
C LEU A 22 -7.00 1.53 -0.71
N ALA A 23 -7.12 1.06 0.53
CA ALA A 23 -7.49 1.91 1.66
C ALA A 23 -6.43 2.98 1.93
N ILE A 24 -5.14 2.63 1.94
CA ILE A 24 -4.04 3.59 2.11
C ILE A 24 -4.05 4.60 0.95
N TRP A 25 -4.17 4.11 -0.30
CA TRP A 25 -4.28 4.96 -1.48
C TRP A 25 -5.46 5.94 -1.36
N PHE A 26 -6.62 5.47 -0.90
CA PHE A 26 -7.82 6.30 -0.68
C PHE A 26 -7.59 7.35 0.41
N VAL A 27 -6.98 6.98 1.54
CA VAL A 27 -6.67 7.92 2.62
C VAL A 27 -5.73 9.01 2.11
N VAL A 28 -4.70 8.65 1.35
CA VAL A 28 -3.70 9.60 0.86
C VAL A 28 -4.28 10.52 -0.22
N THR A 29 -5.12 9.98 -1.10
CA THR A 29 -5.71 10.77 -2.20
C THR A 29 -6.85 11.65 -1.70
N PHE A 30 -7.72 11.09 -0.84
CA PHE A 30 -8.99 11.70 -0.46
C PHE A 30 -8.94 12.37 0.91
N VAL A 31 -8.48 11.67 1.94
CA VAL A 31 -8.47 12.19 3.32
C VAL A 31 -7.44 13.31 3.47
N VAL A 32 -6.22 13.13 2.96
CA VAL A 32 -5.19 14.19 3.02
C VAL A 32 -5.62 15.43 2.23
N SER A 33 -6.22 15.25 1.05
CA SER A 33 -6.73 16.36 0.24
C SER A 33 -7.93 17.05 0.89
N TYR A 34 -8.84 16.30 1.51
CA TYR A 34 -10.01 16.83 2.22
C TYR A 34 -9.59 17.65 3.45
N PHE A 35 -8.68 17.11 4.26
CA PHE A 35 -8.10 17.78 5.42
C PHE A 35 -7.00 18.78 5.06
N ALA A 36 -6.73 19.04 3.77
CA ALA A 36 -5.67 19.95 3.34
C ALA A 36 -5.81 21.36 3.94
N ARG A 37 -7.04 21.80 4.26
CA ARG A 37 -7.30 23.08 4.94
C ARG A 37 -6.84 23.06 6.41
N ASP A 38 -7.15 22.01 7.15
CA ASP A 38 -6.78 21.87 8.57
C ASP A 38 -5.29 21.48 8.73
N LEU A 39 -4.73 20.80 7.73
CA LEU A 39 -3.32 20.40 7.66
C LEU A 39 -2.40 21.53 7.17
N ASN A 40 -2.81 22.80 7.24
CA ASN A 40 -1.96 23.97 6.91
C ASN A 40 -0.99 24.34 8.05
N PHE A 41 -0.43 23.37 8.77
CA PHE A 41 0.67 23.66 9.68
C PHE A 41 1.97 23.79 8.88
N ASN A 42 2.87 24.67 9.33
CA ASN A 42 4.17 24.86 8.69
C ASN A 42 5.04 23.63 8.94
N PHE A 43 5.33 22.88 7.87
CA PHE A 43 6.26 21.76 7.85
C PHE A 43 7.44 22.13 6.95
N PHE A 44 8.65 22.14 7.52
CA PHE A 44 9.88 22.53 6.80
C PHE A 44 9.84 23.95 6.17
N GLY A 45 9.00 24.86 6.69
CA GLY A 45 8.85 26.22 6.18
C GLY A 45 7.76 26.42 5.11
N TRP A 46 6.99 25.37 4.80
CA TRP A 46 5.91 25.38 3.81
C TRP A 46 4.66 24.72 4.42
N PRO A 47 3.45 24.99 3.90
CA PRO A 47 2.26 24.28 4.36
C PRO A 47 2.41 22.76 4.14
N PHE A 48 2.12 21.94 5.16
CA PHE A 48 2.21 20.48 5.05
C PHE A 48 1.34 19.92 3.93
N SER A 49 0.14 20.48 3.73
CA SER A 49 -0.74 20.16 2.60
C SER A 49 -0.05 20.31 1.23
N PHE A 50 0.77 21.36 1.07
CA PHE A 50 1.56 21.60 -0.13
C PHE A 50 2.69 20.57 -0.28
N TRP A 51 3.42 20.29 0.81
CA TRP A 51 4.47 19.26 0.81
C TRP A 51 3.92 17.86 0.49
N MET A 52 2.73 17.54 1.01
CA MET A 52 2.04 16.28 0.73
C MET A 52 1.66 16.15 -0.74
N GLY A 53 1.16 17.23 -1.37
CA GLY A 53 0.88 17.23 -2.81
C GLY A 53 2.13 17.13 -3.69
N ALA A 54 3.24 17.74 -3.25
CA ALA A 54 4.48 17.81 -4.03
C ALA A 54 5.35 16.54 -3.95
N GLN A 55 5.52 15.99 -2.75
CA GLN A 55 6.46 14.88 -2.49
C GLN A 55 5.85 13.78 -1.62
N GLY A 56 5.04 14.14 -0.63
CA GLY A 56 4.49 13.17 0.32
C GLY A 56 3.66 12.07 -0.35
N ALA A 57 2.76 12.43 -1.27
CA ALA A 57 1.94 11.48 -2.01
C ALA A 57 2.80 10.53 -2.87
N LEU A 58 3.83 11.06 -3.52
CA LEU A 58 4.78 10.30 -4.34
C LEU A 58 5.53 9.25 -3.51
N ILE A 59 6.06 9.66 -2.35
CA ILE A 59 6.73 8.75 -1.41
C ILE A 59 5.78 7.65 -0.95
N ILE A 60 4.52 8.00 -0.65
CA ILE A 60 3.54 7.02 -0.19
C ILE A 60 3.18 6.03 -1.31
N TYR A 61 3.04 6.47 -2.56
CA TYR A 61 2.84 5.54 -3.67
C TYR A 61 4.02 4.59 -3.86
N CYS A 62 5.26 5.08 -3.74
CA CYS A 62 6.44 4.21 -3.75
C CYS A 62 6.42 3.19 -2.60
N LEU A 63 6.04 3.61 -1.39
CA LEU A 63 5.92 2.72 -0.23
C LEU A 63 4.83 1.66 -0.42
N ILE A 64 3.69 2.02 -1.03
CA ILE A 64 2.61 1.09 -1.38
C ILE A 64 3.15 0.01 -2.33
N ILE A 65 3.84 0.41 -3.41
CA ILE A 65 4.40 -0.52 -4.41
C ILE A 65 5.47 -1.41 -3.76
N TRP A 66 6.39 -0.83 -3.00
CA TRP A 66 7.46 -1.57 -2.32
C TRP A 66 6.89 -2.57 -1.32
N TYR A 67 5.88 -2.17 -0.53
CA TYR A 67 5.22 -3.05 0.43
C TYR A 67 4.51 -4.20 -0.26
N TYR A 68 3.79 -3.94 -1.36
CA TYR A 68 3.17 -4.99 -2.18
C TYR A 68 4.20 -5.98 -2.73
N ALA A 69 5.27 -5.48 -3.33
CA ALA A 69 6.33 -6.31 -3.90
C ALA A 69 6.97 -7.20 -2.83
N ARG A 70 7.27 -6.63 -1.65
CA ARG A 70 7.84 -7.39 -0.53
C ARG A 70 6.85 -8.41 0.05
N TYR A 71 5.57 -8.06 0.10
CA TYR A 71 4.52 -8.95 0.59
C TYR A 71 4.32 -10.13 -0.36
N MET A 72 4.25 -9.88 -1.68
CA MET A 72 4.20 -10.93 -2.69
C MET A 72 5.44 -11.81 -2.64
N ALA A 73 6.63 -11.23 -2.55
CA ALA A 73 7.87 -12.00 -2.41
C ALA A 73 7.87 -12.88 -1.14
N LYS A 74 7.33 -12.38 -0.03
CA LYS A 74 7.17 -13.18 1.19
C LYS A 74 6.15 -14.31 1.01
N LEU A 75 5.07 -14.05 0.28
CA LEU A 75 4.03 -15.03 -0.02
C LEU A 75 4.56 -16.15 -0.92
N ASP A 76 5.38 -15.82 -1.92
CA ASP A 76 6.05 -16.79 -2.80
C ASP A 76 6.99 -17.70 -2.01
N ILE A 77 7.75 -17.14 -1.06
CA ILE A 77 8.62 -17.91 -0.15
C ILE A 77 7.80 -18.84 0.75
N GLU A 78 6.69 -18.37 1.31
CA GLU A 78 5.81 -19.14 2.21
C GLU A 78 5.08 -20.28 1.47
N HIS A 79 5.00 -20.19 0.15
CA HIS A 79 4.25 -21.12 -0.70
C HIS A 79 5.14 -21.98 -1.61
N GLY A 80 6.46 -21.86 -1.44
CA GLY A 80 7.43 -22.78 -2.02
C GLY A 80 7.55 -22.67 -3.55
N VAL A 81 7.18 -21.53 -4.13
CA VAL A 81 7.51 -21.18 -5.51
C VAL A 81 8.71 -20.23 -5.48
N ALA A 82 9.76 -20.65 -4.78
CA ALA A 82 11.08 -20.27 -5.25
C ALA A 82 11.26 -21.10 -6.52
N GLU A 83 10.91 -20.53 -7.68
CA GLU A 83 11.45 -21.05 -8.93
C GLU A 83 12.97 -21.05 -8.76
N GLU A 84 13.52 -22.25 -8.61
CA GLU A 84 14.93 -22.51 -8.81
C GLU A 84 15.23 -22.22 -10.28
N GLU A 85 15.57 -20.97 -10.62
CA GLU A 85 16.47 -20.64 -11.74
C GLU A 85 17.38 -19.44 -11.40
#